data_AF-A0A2D7TW65-F1
#
_entry.id   AF-A0A2D7TW65-F1
#
_cell.length_a   1.000
_cell.length_b   1.000
_cell.length_c   1.000
_cell.angle_alpha   90.00
_cell.angle_beta   90.00
_cell.angle_gamma   90.00
#
_symmetry.space_group_name_H-M   'P 1'
#
loop_
_entity.id
_entity.type
_entity.pdbx_description
1 polymer ?
#
loop_
_entity_poly.entity_id
_entity_poly.type
_entity_poly.pdbx_seq_one_letter_code
_entity_poly.pdbx_strand_id
1 'polypeptide(L)'
;MFFFYNLLFYLLHPFLLIFLKFRVMIGKEDKERYIEKIGYTKCVSPGVIWFHVASLGEIKSIHPIIKFYQNKNLEILITSVTLSSYEYFKNNLEDKNTYHQYAPIDSPIIISKFLKLWKPRLAIFVESEIWPNMIMQASRNCKLILLNCRISKKSFRRWKLIKKVFKKILNKFDVILAQGEVSSKYLEYFEVKNIKQIGNIKFINSKKKDPNLIKINSNNNNKWAAMSVHLKEFDKIIKAHIELKKIKKKITTFIIPRHLNKVDEMIKIVNKHNISYQEISKNYVVGDLDGVVILDKYGLADDIFNQINIVFMGGSLIDRGGQNPIEPLRYNCKILSGKFIDNFTEIYQDLIDKKLVTIVQNNDELVSKLIEFFNQRFITTDNQPKIVFKSFSDEIFDKTIKFLNNYIH
;
A
#
# COMPACT_ATOMS: atom_id res chain seq x y z
N MET A 1 -27.49 16.64 -6.21
CA MET A 1 -26.07 16.50 -5.78
C MET A 1 -25.11 16.16 -6.92
N PHE A 2 -25.31 15.10 -7.71
CA PHE A 2 -24.45 14.85 -8.89
C PHE A 2 -24.49 16.00 -9.92
N PHE A 3 -25.66 16.64 -10.11
CA PHE A 3 -25.77 17.87 -10.90
C PHE A 3 -24.88 19.01 -10.36
N PHE A 4 -24.94 19.30 -9.06
CA PHE A 4 -24.10 20.33 -8.43
C PHE A 4 -22.60 20.01 -8.50
N TYR A 5 -22.24 18.72 -8.38
CA TYR A 5 -20.88 18.25 -8.59
C TYR A 5 -20.39 18.58 -10.00
N ASN A 6 -21.21 18.35 -11.03
CA ASN A 6 -20.86 18.68 -12.41
C ASN A 6 -20.82 20.19 -12.65
N LEU A 7 -21.81 20.93 -12.14
CA LEU A 7 -21.86 22.39 -12.24
C LEU A 7 -20.58 23.03 -11.68
N LEU A 8 -20.12 22.55 -10.52
CA LEU A 8 -18.85 22.98 -9.93
C LEU A 8 -17.68 22.79 -10.91
N PHE A 9 -17.55 21.62 -11.55
CA PHE A 9 -16.46 21.38 -12.50
C PHE A 9 -16.59 22.17 -13.81
N TYR A 10 -17.80 22.51 -14.25
CA TYR A 10 -18.00 23.42 -15.38
C TYR A 10 -17.52 24.84 -15.02
N LEU A 11 -17.87 25.33 -13.83
CA LEU A 11 -17.45 26.64 -13.34
C LEU A 11 -15.93 26.72 -13.10
N LEU A 12 -15.33 25.64 -12.59
CA LEU A 12 -13.89 25.58 -12.33
C LEU A 12 -13.05 25.38 -13.58
N HIS A 13 -13.62 24.84 -14.68
CA HIS A 13 -12.88 24.47 -15.89
C HIS A 13 -11.89 25.54 -16.41
N PRO A 14 -12.29 26.82 -16.61
CA PRO A 14 -11.36 27.85 -17.10
C PRO A 14 -10.19 28.12 -16.15
N PHE A 15 -10.35 27.86 -14.85
CA PHE A 15 -9.33 28.11 -13.83
C PHE A 15 -8.41 26.90 -13.57
N LEU A 16 -8.73 25.71 -14.09
CA LEU A 16 -7.96 24.49 -13.81
C LEU A 16 -6.51 24.57 -14.26
N LEU A 17 -6.24 25.18 -15.42
CA LEU A 17 -4.88 25.33 -15.93
C LEU A 17 -4.05 26.24 -15.02
N ILE A 18 -4.64 27.35 -14.55
CA ILE A 18 -3.99 28.29 -13.62
C ILE A 18 -3.69 27.59 -12.29
N PHE A 19 -4.67 26.84 -11.76
CA PHE A 19 -4.51 26.06 -10.55
C PHE A 19 -3.37 25.02 -10.65
N LEU A 20 -3.27 24.30 -11.77
CA LEU A 20 -2.20 23.33 -11.98
C LEU A 20 -0.83 24.02 -12.11
N LYS A 21 -0.73 25.14 -12.84
CA LYS A 21 0.52 25.92 -12.90
C LYS A 21 0.98 26.38 -11.51
N PHE A 22 0.06 26.85 -10.67
CA PHE A 22 0.38 27.19 -9.28
C PHE A 22 0.89 25.96 -8.50
N ARG A 23 0.28 24.79 -8.68
CA ARG A 23 0.74 23.56 -8.02
C ARG A 23 2.12 23.09 -8.51
N VAL A 24 2.45 23.30 -9.78
CA VAL A 24 3.80 23.08 -10.32
C VAL A 24 4.81 23.97 -9.62
N MET A 25 4.51 25.27 -9.43
CA MET A 25 5.41 26.22 -8.75
C MET A 25 5.73 25.80 -7.31
N ILE A 26 4.78 25.22 -6.59
CA ILE A 26 4.98 24.72 -5.21
C ILE A 26 5.45 23.26 -5.15
N GLY A 27 5.86 22.66 -6.28
CA GLY A 27 6.43 21.32 -6.35
C GLY A 27 5.45 20.17 -6.09
N LYS A 28 4.13 20.40 -6.23
CA LYS A 28 3.08 19.39 -6.02
C LYS A 28 2.61 18.70 -7.29
N GLU A 29 3.13 19.09 -8.44
CA GLU A 29 2.79 18.55 -9.76
C GLU A 29 4.06 18.42 -10.62
N ASP A 30 3.98 17.53 -11.60
CA ASP A 30 5.01 17.34 -12.62
C ASP A 30 5.16 18.59 -13.49
N LYS A 31 6.40 19.04 -13.70
CA LYS A 31 6.69 20.29 -14.42
C LYS A 31 6.29 20.24 -15.89
N GLU A 32 6.38 19.08 -16.52
CA GLU A 32 6.18 18.93 -17.96
C GLU A 32 4.82 18.31 -18.31
N ARG A 33 4.34 17.41 -17.44
CA ARG A 33 3.20 16.55 -17.73
C ARG A 33 1.91 16.96 -17.03
N TYR A 34 1.88 18.04 -16.24
CA TYR A 34 0.66 18.49 -15.54
C TYR A 34 -0.53 18.72 -16.47
N ILE A 35 -0.29 19.09 -17.74
CA ILE A 35 -1.33 19.31 -18.75
C ILE A 35 -2.11 18.03 -19.12
N GLU A 36 -1.56 16.84 -18.82
CA GLU A 36 -2.28 15.57 -18.95
C GLU A 36 -3.53 15.52 -18.08
N LYS A 37 -3.48 16.17 -16.91
CA LYS A 37 -4.63 16.24 -15.98
C LYS A 37 -5.81 17.03 -16.53
N ILE A 38 -5.59 17.86 -17.55
CA ILE A 38 -6.66 18.56 -18.28
C ILE A 38 -6.96 17.96 -19.66
N GLY A 39 -6.45 16.75 -19.93
CA GLY A 39 -6.80 15.94 -21.09
C GLY A 39 -5.89 16.10 -22.30
N TYR A 40 -4.72 16.73 -22.16
CA TYR A 40 -3.70 16.82 -23.23
C TYR A 40 -2.63 15.75 -23.02
N THR A 41 -2.57 14.75 -23.91
CA THR A 41 -1.54 13.71 -23.91
C THR A 41 -0.75 13.72 -25.21
N LYS A 42 0.54 13.41 -25.13
CA LYS A 42 1.45 13.34 -26.30
C LYS A 42 1.47 11.96 -26.95
N CYS A 43 1.14 10.91 -26.21
CA CYS A 43 1.17 9.53 -26.67
C CYS A 43 -0.21 8.91 -26.44
N VAL A 44 -0.77 8.27 -27.47
CA VAL A 44 -2.06 7.58 -27.40
C VAL A 44 -2.00 6.32 -28.24
N SER A 45 -2.44 5.21 -27.63
CA SER A 45 -2.79 3.98 -28.33
C SER A 45 -4.28 3.72 -28.09
N PRO A 46 -5.15 3.83 -29.11
CA PRO A 46 -6.58 3.56 -28.93
C PRO A 46 -6.85 2.09 -28.62
N GLY A 47 -7.90 1.79 -27.85
CA GLY A 47 -8.31 0.40 -27.59
C GLY A 47 -7.52 -0.26 -26.46
N VAL A 48 -7.06 0.51 -25.46
CA VAL A 48 -6.30 0.01 -24.31
C VAL A 48 -7.16 -0.69 -23.26
N ILE A 49 -6.53 -1.54 -22.45
CA ILE A 49 -7.03 -1.95 -21.14
C ILE A 49 -6.54 -0.92 -20.14
N TRP A 50 -7.48 -0.19 -19.55
CA TRP A 50 -7.17 0.95 -18.70
C TRP A 50 -7.20 0.56 -17.22
N PHE A 51 -6.07 0.66 -16.53
CA PHE A 51 -5.98 0.58 -15.08
C PHE A 51 -5.90 1.98 -14.46
N HIS A 52 -6.76 2.26 -13.48
CA HIS A 52 -6.76 3.51 -12.74
C HIS A 52 -6.40 3.28 -11.26
N VAL A 53 -5.32 3.93 -10.82
CA VAL A 53 -4.75 3.85 -9.47
C VAL A 53 -4.48 5.27 -8.95
N ALA A 54 -4.64 5.58 -7.66
CA ALA A 54 -4.27 6.90 -7.11
C ALA A 54 -2.82 6.95 -6.62
N SER A 55 -2.36 5.87 -5.99
CA SER A 55 -1.25 5.90 -5.05
C SER A 55 -0.13 4.91 -5.38
N LEU A 56 1.03 5.08 -4.72
CA LEU A 56 2.17 4.17 -4.86
C LEU A 56 1.81 2.74 -4.40
N GLY A 57 0.95 2.61 -3.38
CA GLY A 57 0.52 1.31 -2.89
C GLY A 57 -0.31 0.54 -3.92
N GLU A 58 -1.23 1.23 -4.60
CA GLU A 58 -2.10 0.62 -5.61
C GLU A 58 -1.33 0.20 -6.86
N ILE A 59 -0.43 1.04 -7.38
CA ILE A 59 0.38 0.66 -8.54
C ILE A 59 1.31 -0.53 -8.23
N LYS A 60 1.89 -0.59 -7.03
CA LYS A 60 2.65 -1.75 -6.56
C LYS A 60 1.78 -3.01 -6.45
N SER A 61 0.50 -2.86 -6.11
CA SER A 61 -0.43 -3.98 -5.96
C SER A 61 -0.84 -4.59 -7.30
N ILE A 62 -0.95 -3.78 -8.36
CA ILE A 62 -1.24 -4.29 -9.71
C ILE A 62 0.01 -4.66 -10.51
N HIS A 63 1.23 -4.29 -10.07
CA HIS A 63 2.48 -4.61 -10.76
C HIS A 63 2.54 -6.04 -11.33
N PRO A 64 2.33 -7.12 -10.54
CA PRO A 64 2.41 -8.48 -11.05
C PRO A 64 1.36 -8.78 -12.13
N ILE A 65 0.16 -8.17 -12.02
CA ILE A 65 -0.93 -8.30 -13.00
C ILE A 65 -0.54 -7.60 -14.30
N ILE A 66 0.03 -6.39 -14.21
CA ILE A 66 0.51 -5.65 -15.39
C ILE A 66 1.62 -6.42 -16.10
N LYS A 67 2.60 -6.96 -15.37
CA LYS A 67 3.68 -7.77 -15.94
C LYS A 67 3.16 -9.01 -16.67
N PHE A 68 2.13 -9.66 -16.14
CA PHE A 68 1.48 -10.78 -16.82
C PHE A 68 0.88 -10.38 -18.18
N TYR A 69 0.15 -9.26 -18.23
CA TYR A 69 -0.48 -8.80 -19.47
C TYR A 69 0.49 -8.12 -20.45
N GLN A 70 1.60 -7.55 -19.96
CA GLN A 70 2.73 -7.12 -20.80
C GLN A 70 3.27 -8.29 -21.63
N ASN A 71 3.49 -9.44 -20.99
CA ASN A 71 3.97 -10.65 -21.66
C ASN A 71 2.96 -11.23 -22.67
N LYS A 72 1.69 -10.82 -22.61
CA LYS A 72 0.64 -11.16 -23.60
C LYS A 72 0.52 -10.12 -24.72
N ASN A 73 1.42 -9.12 -24.75
CA ASN A 73 1.48 -8.04 -25.74
C ASN A 73 0.15 -7.26 -25.85
N LEU A 74 -0.54 -7.07 -24.72
CA LEU A 74 -1.75 -6.26 -24.66
C LEU A 74 -1.42 -4.79 -24.49
N GLU A 75 -2.19 -3.92 -25.14
CA GLU A 75 -2.10 -2.47 -24.99
C GLU A 75 -2.69 -2.04 -23.64
N ILE A 76 -1.86 -1.58 -22.72
CA ILE A 76 -2.23 -1.23 -21.35
C ILE A 76 -2.04 0.26 -21.12
N LEU A 77 -3.04 0.91 -20.54
CA LEU A 77 -2.91 2.28 -20.02
C LEU A 77 -3.00 2.26 -18.50
N ILE A 78 -2.01 2.82 -17.82
CA ILE A 78 -2.06 3.08 -16.39
C ILE A 78 -2.23 4.58 -16.17
N THR A 79 -3.29 4.96 -15.47
CA THR A 79 -3.43 6.33 -14.98
C THR A 79 -3.13 6.44 -13.51
N SER A 80 -2.36 7.46 -13.10
CA SER A 80 -2.08 7.72 -11.69
C SER A 80 -2.14 9.18 -11.28
N VAL A 81 -2.35 9.46 -9.98
CA VAL A 81 -2.48 10.83 -9.46
C VAL A 81 -1.15 11.38 -8.93
N THR A 82 -0.34 10.52 -8.30
CA THR A 82 0.87 10.93 -7.57
C THR A 82 2.15 10.79 -8.41
N LEU A 83 3.10 11.71 -8.21
CA LEU A 83 4.44 11.66 -8.82
C LEU A 83 5.16 10.35 -8.49
N SER A 84 5.05 9.87 -7.25
CA SER A 84 5.66 8.60 -6.83
C SER A 84 5.12 7.38 -7.60
N SER A 85 3.85 7.38 -7.99
CA SER A 85 3.30 6.30 -8.83
C SER A 85 3.87 6.35 -10.24
N TYR A 86 4.05 7.56 -10.80
CA TYR A 86 4.70 7.72 -12.10
C TYR A 86 6.17 7.28 -12.07
N GLU A 87 6.95 7.69 -11.07
CA GLU A 87 8.34 7.25 -10.91
C GLU A 87 8.44 5.73 -10.79
N TYR A 88 7.53 5.11 -10.03
CA TYR A 88 7.45 3.66 -9.94
C TYR A 88 7.12 3.02 -11.28
N PHE A 89 6.15 3.56 -12.02
CA PHE A 89 5.83 3.10 -13.37
C PHE A 89 7.07 3.14 -14.27
N LYS A 90 7.74 4.29 -14.36
CA LYS A 90 8.91 4.50 -15.23
C LYS A 90 10.00 3.47 -14.96
N ASN A 91 10.30 3.21 -13.68
CA ASN A 91 11.40 2.34 -13.29
C ASN A 91 11.07 0.84 -13.34
N ASN A 92 9.79 0.45 -13.39
CA ASN A 92 9.39 -0.95 -13.16
C ASN A 92 8.38 -1.51 -14.17
N LEU A 93 7.58 -0.66 -14.82
CA LEU A 93 6.44 -1.05 -15.65
C LEU A 93 6.44 -0.40 -17.04
N GLU A 94 7.31 0.57 -17.32
CA GLU A 94 7.43 1.12 -18.67
C GLU A 94 7.85 0.03 -19.67
N ASP A 95 7.09 -0.09 -20.76
CA ASP A 95 7.28 -1.09 -21.81
C ASP A 95 6.62 -0.59 -23.11
N LYS A 96 6.93 -1.21 -24.25
CA LYS A 96 6.47 -0.79 -25.60
C LYS A 96 4.94 -0.70 -25.76
N ASN A 97 4.21 -1.53 -25.02
CA ASN A 97 2.75 -1.68 -25.07
C ASN A 97 2.07 -1.20 -23.77
N THR A 98 2.82 -0.53 -22.89
CA THR A 98 2.29 -0.07 -21.60
C THR A 98 2.57 1.40 -21.44
N TYR A 99 1.50 2.17 -21.38
CA TYR A 99 1.53 3.62 -21.31
C TYR A 99 1.15 4.10 -19.92
N HIS A 100 1.68 5.26 -19.57
CA HIS A 100 1.24 5.99 -18.39
C HIS A 100 0.77 7.39 -18.74
N GLN A 101 -0.33 7.81 -18.11
CA GLN A 101 -0.77 9.21 -18.12
C GLN A 101 -1.18 9.64 -16.70
N TYR A 102 -0.91 10.88 -16.31
CA TYR A 102 -1.56 11.41 -15.12
C TYR A 102 -3.09 11.39 -15.26
N ALA A 103 -3.77 10.96 -14.19
CA ALA A 103 -5.21 10.84 -14.18
C ALA A 103 -5.88 12.17 -14.54
N PRO A 104 -6.81 12.18 -15.50
CA PRO A 104 -7.55 13.38 -15.84
C PRO A 104 -8.38 13.84 -14.64
N ILE A 105 -8.48 15.16 -14.45
CA ILE A 105 -9.40 15.76 -13.48
C ILE A 105 -10.82 15.27 -13.79
N ASP A 106 -11.58 14.97 -12.73
CA ASP A 106 -12.93 14.41 -12.78
C ASP A 106 -14.00 15.42 -13.24
N SER A 107 -13.70 16.15 -14.32
CA SER A 107 -14.55 17.10 -15.00
C SER A 107 -15.22 16.44 -16.20
N PRO A 108 -16.51 16.70 -16.46
CA PRO A 108 -17.19 16.08 -17.58
C PRO A 108 -16.52 16.29 -18.95
N ILE A 109 -15.97 17.50 -19.17
CA ILE A 109 -15.31 17.88 -20.43
C ILE A 109 -14.00 17.11 -20.60
N ILE A 110 -13.18 17.07 -19.55
CA ILE A 110 -11.84 16.50 -19.58
C ILE A 110 -11.93 14.97 -19.72
N ILE A 111 -12.81 14.33 -18.95
CA ILE A 111 -13.03 12.88 -19.05
C ILE A 111 -13.53 12.50 -20.44
N SER A 112 -14.43 13.29 -21.04
CA SER A 112 -14.92 13.02 -22.39
C SER A 112 -13.79 13.07 -23.42
N LYS A 113 -12.89 14.07 -23.32
CA LYS A 113 -11.69 14.16 -24.17
C LYS A 113 -10.77 12.95 -23.98
N PHE A 114 -10.48 12.59 -22.73
CA PHE A 114 -9.65 11.42 -22.39
C PHE A 114 -10.20 10.13 -23.01
N LEU A 115 -11.50 9.86 -22.82
CA LEU A 115 -12.13 8.64 -23.34
C LEU A 115 -12.20 8.60 -24.87
N LYS A 116 -12.40 9.74 -25.53
CA LYS A 116 -12.38 9.84 -27.00
C LYS A 116 -11.01 9.52 -27.60
N LEU A 117 -9.93 9.90 -26.91
CA LEU A 117 -8.56 9.65 -27.34
C LEU A 117 -8.17 8.18 -27.11
N TRP A 118 -8.26 7.71 -25.86
CA TRP A 118 -7.78 6.38 -25.49
C TRP A 118 -8.70 5.23 -25.90
N LYS A 119 -10.00 5.50 -26.08
CA LYS A 119 -11.03 4.52 -26.44
C LYS A 119 -10.86 3.19 -25.68
N PRO A 120 -10.83 3.20 -24.33
CA PRO A 120 -10.53 2.00 -23.56
C PRO A 120 -11.56 0.90 -23.87
N ARG A 121 -11.10 -0.34 -24.04
CA ARG A 121 -11.99 -1.51 -24.23
C ARG A 121 -12.54 -2.05 -22.90
N LEU A 122 -11.78 -1.83 -21.83
CA LEU A 122 -12.07 -2.23 -20.46
C LEU A 122 -11.40 -1.20 -19.52
N ALA A 123 -12.09 -0.81 -18.46
CA ALA A 123 -11.51 0.02 -17.41
C ALA A 123 -11.56 -0.71 -16.06
N ILE A 124 -10.42 -0.75 -15.38
CA ILE A 124 -10.20 -1.43 -14.11
C ILE A 124 -9.77 -0.36 -13.10
N PHE A 125 -10.69 -0.01 -12.22
CA PHE A 125 -10.44 0.89 -11.09
C PHE A 125 -9.94 0.06 -9.92
N VAL A 126 -8.98 0.57 -9.15
CA VAL A 126 -8.35 -0.19 -8.06
C VAL A 126 -8.71 0.42 -6.71
N GLU A 127 -9.04 -0.43 -5.74
CA GLU A 127 -9.31 -0.04 -4.35
C GLU A 127 -10.43 1.00 -4.14
N SER A 128 -10.06 2.22 -3.76
CA SER A 128 -10.98 3.27 -3.32
C SER A 128 -11.21 4.34 -4.39
N GLU A 129 -10.79 4.08 -5.63
CA GLU A 129 -10.85 5.04 -6.73
C GLU A 129 -12.26 5.21 -7.31
N ILE A 130 -13.11 5.91 -6.56
CA ILE A 130 -14.50 6.17 -6.92
C ILE A 130 -14.65 7.62 -7.38
N TRP A 131 -14.39 7.85 -8.67
CA TRP A 131 -14.46 9.15 -9.35
C TRP A 131 -15.78 9.29 -10.12
N PRO A 132 -16.73 10.12 -9.65
CA PRO A 132 -18.10 10.13 -10.17
C PRO A 132 -18.21 10.38 -11.68
N ASN A 133 -17.49 11.37 -12.24
CA ASN A 133 -17.60 11.65 -13.68
C ASN A 133 -16.87 10.62 -14.53
N MET A 134 -15.70 10.19 -14.07
CA MET A 134 -14.88 9.15 -14.69
C MET A 134 -15.68 7.86 -14.84
N ILE A 135 -16.31 7.37 -13.76
CA ILE A 135 -17.12 6.14 -13.76
C ILE A 135 -18.38 6.31 -14.62
N MET A 136 -19.11 7.42 -14.44
CA MET A 136 -20.36 7.65 -15.16
C MET A 136 -20.18 7.79 -16.68
N GLN A 137 -19.04 8.31 -17.14
CA GLN A 137 -18.73 8.39 -18.57
C GLN A 137 -18.06 7.13 -19.10
N ALA A 138 -17.11 6.54 -18.37
CA ALA A 138 -16.44 5.33 -18.80
C ALA A 138 -17.44 4.18 -19.00
N SER A 139 -18.44 4.04 -18.11
CA SER A 139 -19.49 3.01 -18.23
C SER A 139 -20.37 3.11 -19.48
N ARG A 140 -20.30 4.22 -20.23
CA ARG A 140 -20.98 4.38 -21.52
C ARG A 140 -20.09 3.98 -22.70
N ASN A 141 -18.79 3.83 -22.47
CA ASN A 141 -17.78 3.57 -23.50
C ASN A 141 -17.20 2.16 -23.39
N CYS A 142 -17.12 1.60 -22.18
CA CYS A 142 -16.56 0.28 -21.95
C CYS A 142 -17.09 -0.36 -20.65
N LYS A 143 -16.78 -1.66 -20.49
CA LYS A 143 -17.02 -2.39 -19.24
C LYS A 143 -16.12 -1.85 -18.14
N LEU A 144 -16.64 -1.81 -16.91
CA LEU A 144 -15.94 -1.35 -15.72
C LEU A 144 -15.81 -2.45 -14.67
N ILE A 145 -14.60 -2.61 -14.14
CA ILE A 145 -14.30 -3.47 -13.00
C ILE A 145 -13.79 -2.59 -11.86
N LEU A 146 -14.29 -2.80 -10.65
CA LEU A 146 -13.65 -2.25 -9.44
C LEU A 146 -12.90 -3.37 -8.74
N LEU A 147 -11.59 -3.43 -8.95
CA LEU A 147 -10.67 -4.45 -8.45
C LEU A 147 -10.21 -4.13 -7.02
N ASN A 148 -10.30 -5.11 -6.13
CA ASN A 148 -9.87 -5.00 -4.73
C ASN A 148 -10.52 -3.83 -3.96
N CYS A 149 -11.82 -3.61 -4.22
CA CYS A 149 -12.61 -2.52 -3.66
C CYS A 149 -12.50 -2.47 -2.14
N ARG A 150 -12.08 -1.32 -1.64
CA ARG A 150 -12.00 -1.05 -0.21
C ARG A 150 -12.89 0.13 0.16
N ILE A 151 -13.74 -0.06 1.17
CA ILE A 151 -14.50 1.03 1.78
C ILE A 151 -14.13 1.13 3.26
N SER A 152 -13.36 2.15 3.63
CA SER A 152 -13.06 2.41 5.04
C SER A 152 -14.32 2.81 5.83
N LYS A 153 -14.34 2.59 7.15
CA LYS A 153 -15.43 3.05 8.04
C LYS A 153 -15.72 4.55 7.89
N LYS A 154 -14.68 5.37 7.68
CA LYS A 154 -14.80 6.81 7.45
C LYS A 154 -15.46 7.12 6.10
N SER A 155 -15.03 6.42 5.04
CA SER A 155 -15.62 6.55 3.70
C SER A 155 -17.08 6.09 3.70
N PHE A 156 -17.38 4.96 4.33
CA PHE A 156 -18.74 4.44 4.48
C PHE A 156 -19.68 5.47 5.11
N ARG A 157 -19.29 6.08 6.24
CA ARG A 157 -20.09 7.12 6.92
C ARG A 157 -20.39 8.30 6.00
N ARG A 158 -19.42 8.75 5.20
CA ARG A 158 -19.59 9.87 4.26
C ARG A 158 -20.51 9.49 3.10
N TRP A 159 -20.27 8.33 2.48
CA TRP A 159 -21.09 7.85 1.37
C TRP A 159 -22.53 7.52 1.79
N LYS A 160 -22.73 7.11 3.05
CA LYS A 160 -24.06 6.87 3.63
C LYS A 160 -24.95 8.11 3.59
N LEU A 161 -24.40 9.31 3.78
CA LEU A 161 -25.15 10.58 3.69
C LEU A 161 -25.76 10.80 2.30
N ILE A 162 -25.16 10.18 1.29
CA ILE A 162 -25.48 10.38 -0.12
C ILE A 162 -25.77 9.05 -0.82
N LYS A 163 -26.39 8.12 -0.07
CA LYS A 163 -26.62 6.71 -0.43
C LYS A 163 -27.11 6.53 -1.87
N LYS A 164 -28.15 7.27 -2.29
CA LYS A 164 -28.75 7.15 -3.63
C LYS A 164 -27.74 7.47 -4.75
N VAL A 165 -26.90 8.48 -4.57
CA VAL A 165 -25.89 8.87 -5.56
C VAL A 165 -24.77 7.83 -5.59
N PHE A 166 -24.29 7.40 -4.42
CA PHE A 166 -23.21 6.41 -4.36
C PHE A 166 -23.65 5.05 -4.92
N LYS A 167 -24.85 4.59 -4.57
CA LYS A 167 -25.50 3.42 -5.18
C LYS A 167 -25.53 3.52 -6.71
N LYS A 168 -25.90 4.68 -7.25
CA LYS A 168 -25.96 4.91 -8.70
C LYS A 168 -24.57 4.80 -9.35
N ILE A 169 -23.54 5.34 -8.70
CA ILE A 169 -22.15 5.26 -9.17
C ILE A 169 -21.65 3.81 -9.13
N LEU A 170 -21.83 3.12 -8.00
CA LEU A 170 -21.35 1.74 -7.83
C LEU A 170 -22.03 0.76 -8.80
N ASN A 171 -23.33 0.94 -9.08
CA ASN A 171 -24.05 0.12 -10.06
C ASN A 171 -23.67 0.43 -11.53
N LYS A 172 -22.66 1.27 -11.78
CA LYS A 172 -22.01 1.39 -13.10
C LYS A 172 -20.89 0.40 -13.33
N PHE A 173 -20.38 -0.21 -12.27
CA PHE A 173 -19.44 -1.32 -12.41
C PHE A 173 -20.18 -2.58 -12.85
N ASP A 174 -19.68 -3.23 -13.89
CA ASP A 174 -20.16 -4.55 -14.29
C ASP A 174 -19.93 -5.56 -13.18
N VAL A 175 -18.84 -5.40 -12.42
CA VAL A 175 -18.47 -6.24 -11.29
C VAL A 175 -17.56 -5.49 -10.32
N ILE A 176 -17.77 -5.73 -9.02
CA ILE A 176 -16.94 -5.21 -7.93
C ILE A 176 -16.31 -6.38 -7.19
N LEU A 177 -14.99 -6.41 -7.14
CA LEU A 177 -14.23 -7.38 -6.36
C LEU A 177 -13.91 -6.74 -5.01
N ALA A 178 -14.66 -7.07 -3.96
CA ALA A 178 -14.40 -6.56 -2.63
C ALA A 178 -13.07 -7.10 -2.08
N GLN A 179 -12.35 -6.25 -1.34
CA GLN A 179 -11.09 -6.59 -0.70
C GLN A 179 -11.28 -7.62 0.44
N GLY A 180 -12.42 -7.55 1.13
CA GLY A 180 -12.71 -8.36 2.30
C GLY A 180 -14.19 -8.28 2.71
N GLU A 181 -14.54 -8.95 3.81
CA GLU A 181 -15.92 -9.02 4.28
C GLU A 181 -16.50 -7.67 4.71
N VAL A 182 -15.69 -6.81 5.34
CA VAL A 182 -16.14 -5.50 5.82
C VAL A 182 -16.56 -4.61 4.64
N SER A 183 -15.73 -4.52 3.61
CA SER A 183 -16.06 -3.80 2.37
C SER A 183 -17.24 -4.44 1.64
N SER A 184 -17.36 -5.78 1.64
CA SER A 184 -18.52 -6.48 1.08
C SER A 184 -19.83 -6.05 1.75
N LYS A 185 -19.88 -6.08 3.10
CA LYS A 185 -21.04 -5.61 3.88
C LYS A 185 -21.39 -4.15 3.62
N TYR A 186 -20.38 -3.29 3.43
CA TYR A 186 -20.62 -1.90 3.06
C TYR A 186 -21.17 -1.76 1.64
N LEU A 187 -20.69 -2.54 0.67
CA LEU A 187 -21.21 -2.55 -0.69
C LEU A 187 -22.66 -3.08 -0.74
N GLU A 188 -22.98 -4.12 0.04
CA GLU A 188 -24.33 -4.65 0.20
C GLU A 188 -25.29 -3.61 0.77
N TYR A 189 -24.86 -2.81 1.77
CA TYR A 189 -25.64 -1.69 2.29
C TYR A 189 -26.01 -0.66 1.19
N PHE A 190 -25.14 -0.49 0.20
CA PHE A 190 -25.39 0.37 -0.97
C PHE A 190 -26.16 -0.33 -2.09
N GLU A 191 -26.63 -1.57 -1.89
CA GLU A 191 -27.44 -2.34 -2.83
C GLU A 191 -26.75 -2.49 -4.18
N VAL A 192 -25.46 -2.84 -4.15
CA VAL A 192 -24.66 -3.21 -5.33
C VAL A 192 -25.02 -4.64 -5.74
N LYS A 193 -25.25 -4.85 -7.03
CA LYS A 193 -25.77 -6.13 -7.54
C LYS A 193 -24.72 -7.23 -7.75
N ASN A 194 -23.50 -6.88 -8.16
CA ASN A 194 -22.48 -7.85 -8.56
C ASN A 194 -21.19 -7.67 -7.76
N ILE A 195 -21.23 -8.14 -6.51
CA ILE A 195 -20.08 -8.17 -5.60
C ILE A 195 -19.48 -9.58 -5.63
N LYS A 196 -18.16 -9.68 -5.77
CA LYS A 196 -17.42 -10.92 -5.66
C LYS A 196 -16.23 -10.71 -4.72
N GLN A 197 -15.70 -11.79 -4.17
CA GLN A 197 -14.48 -11.77 -3.38
C GLN A 197 -13.54 -12.84 -3.93
N ILE A 198 -12.34 -12.43 -4.32
CA ILE A 198 -11.30 -13.34 -4.87
C ILE A 198 -10.03 -13.35 -4.01
N GLY A 199 -10.00 -12.53 -2.96
CA GLY A 199 -8.84 -12.25 -2.12
C GLY A 199 -8.26 -10.86 -2.38
N ASN A 200 -7.35 -10.44 -1.49
CA ASN A 200 -6.78 -9.11 -1.52
C ASN A 200 -5.48 -9.08 -2.34
N ILE A 201 -5.50 -8.41 -3.49
CA ILE A 201 -4.36 -8.39 -4.44
C ILE A 201 -3.07 -7.80 -3.83
N LYS A 202 -3.14 -7.07 -2.70
CA LYS A 202 -1.95 -6.57 -2.01
C LYS A 202 -1.02 -7.69 -1.53
N PHE A 203 -1.59 -8.88 -1.27
CA PHE A 203 -0.82 -10.05 -0.87
C PHE A 203 -0.02 -10.67 -2.01
N ILE A 204 -0.34 -10.36 -3.27
CA ILE A 204 0.42 -10.89 -4.40
C ILE A 204 1.86 -10.38 -4.29
N ASN A 205 2.78 -11.33 -4.21
CA ASN A 205 4.18 -11.06 -3.94
C ASN A 205 4.91 -10.65 -5.22
N SER A 206 5.46 -9.44 -5.23
CA SER A 206 6.44 -9.00 -6.22
C SER A 206 7.74 -8.72 -5.49
N LYS A 207 8.55 -9.76 -5.23
CA LYS A 207 9.85 -9.55 -4.60
C LYS A 207 10.72 -8.67 -5.50
N LYS A 208 11.16 -7.52 -4.99
CA LYS A 208 12.25 -6.78 -5.62
C LYS A 208 13.55 -7.53 -5.41
N LYS A 209 14.34 -7.65 -6.48
CA LYS A 209 15.72 -8.18 -6.46
C LYS A 209 16.72 -7.02 -6.40
N ASP A 210 16.51 -6.05 -5.52
CA ASP A 210 17.52 -5.00 -5.34
C ASP A 210 18.62 -5.54 -4.39
N PRO A 211 19.91 -5.24 -4.64
CA PRO A 211 20.99 -5.65 -3.75
C PRO A 211 20.85 -4.93 -2.39
N ASN A 212 20.94 -5.69 -1.29
CA ASN A 212 20.89 -5.12 0.06
C ASN A 212 22.05 -4.12 0.27
N LEU A 213 21.71 -2.87 0.59
CA LEU A 213 22.70 -1.83 0.92
C LEU A 213 23.18 -1.98 2.36
N ILE A 214 22.29 -2.33 3.28
CA ILE A 214 22.63 -2.58 4.69
C ILE A 214 23.16 -4.00 4.87
N LYS A 215 24.29 -4.15 5.58
CA LYS A 215 24.87 -5.45 5.96
C LYS A 215 24.84 -5.62 7.47
N ILE A 216 24.15 -6.67 7.95
CA ILE A 216 24.06 -6.99 9.38
C ILE A 216 25.06 -8.12 9.70
N ASN A 217 26.27 -7.74 10.09
CA ASN A 217 27.36 -8.65 10.44
C ASN A 217 27.35 -8.92 11.96
N SER A 218 26.34 -9.67 12.41
CA SER A 218 26.19 -10.02 13.82
C SER A 218 25.77 -11.48 14.00
N ASN A 219 26.53 -12.20 14.82
CA ASN A 219 26.23 -13.56 15.27
C ASN A 219 25.13 -13.59 16.35
N ASN A 220 24.64 -12.44 16.80
CA ASN A 220 23.50 -12.35 17.71
C ASN A 220 22.21 -12.72 16.99
N ASN A 221 21.47 -13.70 17.53
CA ASN A 221 20.16 -14.10 17.01
C ASN A 221 19.00 -13.35 17.69
N ASN A 222 19.25 -12.60 18.77
CA ASN A 222 18.23 -11.77 19.42
C ASN A 222 18.16 -10.41 18.71
N LYS A 223 17.62 -10.41 17.49
CA LYS A 223 17.43 -9.22 16.65
C LYS A 223 15.97 -9.12 16.24
N TRP A 224 15.39 -7.92 16.35
CA TRP A 224 14.03 -7.65 15.90
C TRP A 224 13.92 -6.23 15.38
N ALA A 225 12.90 -5.95 14.57
CA ALA A 225 12.62 -4.62 14.05
C ALA A 225 11.27 -4.10 14.55
N ALA A 226 11.17 -2.80 14.80
CA ALA A 226 9.93 -2.08 14.98
C ALA A 226 9.74 -1.12 13.81
N MET A 227 8.73 -1.39 12.97
CA MET A 227 8.51 -0.71 11.71
C MET A 227 7.48 0.41 11.82
N SER A 228 7.72 1.56 11.20
CA SER A 228 6.80 2.70 11.17
C SER A 228 6.40 3.19 12.57
N VAL A 229 7.38 3.23 13.48
CA VAL A 229 7.16 3.64 14.87
C VAL A 229 6.91 5.14 14.94
N HIS A 230 5.86 5.54 15.66
CA HIS A 230 5.60 6.94 15.98
C HIS A 230 6.35 7.36 17.24
N LEU A 231 6.77 8.63 17.34
CA LEU A 231 7.45 9.13 18.53
C LEU A 231 6.68 8.86 19.85
N LYS A 232 5.34 9.02 19.84
CA LYS A 232 4.47 8.73 21.01
C LYS A 232 4.39 7.24 21.39
N GLU A 233 4.84 6.35 20.52
CA GLU A 233 4.90 4.91 20.74
C GLU A 233 6.32 4.44 21.06
N PHE A 234 7.33 5.25 20.70
CA PHE A 234 8.74 4.92 20.81
C PHE A 234 9.18 4.56 22.23
N ASP A 235 8.66 5.26 23.25
CA ASP A 235 8.94 4.93 24.66
C ASP A 235 8.56 3.50 25.02
N LYS A 236 7.50 2.94 24.42
CA LYS A 236 7.11 1.54 24.65
C LYS A 236 8.14 0.60 24.04
N ILE A 237 8.60 0.89 22.82
CA ILE A 237 9.63 0.10 22.15
C ILE A 237 10.94 0.09 22.93
N ILE A 238 11.35 1.26 23.46
CA ILE A 238 12.55 1.36 24.30
C ILE A 238 12.38 0.60 25.62
N LYS A 239 11.21 0.69 26.27
CA LYS A 239 10.91 -0.15 27.45
C LYS A 239 11.01 -1.63 27.13
N ALA A 240 10.44 -2.09 26.01
CA ALA A 240 10.57 -3.49 25.59
C ALA A 240 12.03 -3.89 25.37
N HIS A 241 12.85 -3.03 24.74
CA HIS A 241 14.29 -3.28 24.60
C HIS A 241 14.99 -3.45 25.96
N ILE A 242 14.72 -2.55 26.92
CA ILE A 242 15.31 -2.59 28.26
C ILE A 242 14.93 -3.89 28.99
N GLU A 243 13.65 -4.28 28.95
CA GLU A 243 13.20 -5.54 29.58
C GLU A 243 13.83 -6.77 28.92
N LEU A 244 13.94 -6.80 27.58
CA LEU A 244 14.60 -7.88 26.87
C LEU A 244 16.10 -7.98 27.20
N LYS A 245 16.78 -6.84 27.39
CA LYS A 245 18.19 -6.78 27.77
C LYS A 245 18.48 -7.38 29.16
N LYS A 246 17.50 -7.37 30.08
CA LYS A 246 17.63 -8.05 31.38
C LYS A 246 17.66 -9.57 31.25
N ILE A 247 17.09 -10.11 30.16
CA ILE A 247 16.88 -11.55 29.97
C ILE A 247 17.87 -12.14 28.96
N LYS A 248 18.22 -11.38 27.92
CA LYS A 248 19.13 -11.78 26.86
C LYS A 248 20.48 -11.11 27.05
N LYS A 249 21.56 -11.89 26.96
CA LYS A 249 22.95 -11.40 27.06
C LYS A 249 23.26 -10.26 26.08
N LYS A 250 22.59 -10.25 24.93
CA LYS A 250 22.77 -9.26 23.86
C LYS A 250 21.48 -9.12 23.06
N ILE A 251 21.06 -7.89 22.78
CA ILE A 251 19.84 -7.59 22.03
C ILE A 251 20.08 -6.44 21.05
N THR A 252 19.62 -6.59 19.80
CA THR A 252 19.67 -5.51 18.81
C THR A 252 18.25 -5.19 18.34
N THR A 253 17.83 -3.94 18.51
CA THR A 253 16.51 -3.47 18.09
C THR A 253 16.64 -2.50 16.93
N PHE A 254 16.07 -2.84 15.78
CA PHE A 254 16.05 -1.99 14.60
C PHE A 254 14.79 -1.14 14.62
N ILE A 255 14.94 0.17 14.49
CA ILE A 255 13.85 1.14 14.54
C ILE A 255 13.71 1.75 13.16
N ILE A 256 12.54 1.60 12.57
CA ILE A 256 12.17 2.26 11.31
C ILE A 256 11.13 3.34 11.67
N PRO A 257 11.53 4.61 11.78
CA PRO A 257 10.63 5.68 12.19
C PRO A 257 9.53 5.92 11.14
N ARG A 258 8.32 6.27 11.58
CA ARG A 258 7.26 6.70 10.66
C ARG A 258 7.59 8.03 9.97
N HIS A 259 8.31 8.90 10.65
CA HIS A 259 8.67 10.24 10.22
C HIS A 259 10.15 10.51 10.55
N LEU A 260 10.99 10.73 9.53
CA LEU A 260 12.43 10.94 9.72
C LEU A 260 12.77 12.25 10.45
N ASN A 261 11.92 13.27 10.34
CA ASN A 261 12.09 14.54 11.07
C ASN A 261 11.93 14.41 12.60
N LYS A 262 11.65 13.19 13.11
CA LYS A 262 11.56 12.89 14.54
C LYS A 262 12.73 12.04 15.06
N VAL A 263 13.72 11.73 14.24
CA VAL A 263 14.88 10.91 14.62
C VAL A 263 15.67 11.54 15.77
N ASP A 264 15.96 12.84 15.73
CA ASP A 264 16.69 13.52 16.80
C ASP A 264 15.98 13.42 18.16
N GLU A 265 14.65 13.53 18.16
CA GLU A 265 13.83 13.36 19.36
C GLU A 265 13.88 11.92 19.89
N MET A 266 13.89 10.92 18.99
CA MET A 266 14.06 9.50 19.36
C MET A 266 15.45 9.24 19.95
N ILE A 267 16.51 9.82 19.36
CA ILE A 267 17.88 9.68 19.87
C ILE A 267 18.01 10.25 21.29
N LYS A 268 17.37 11.38 21.59
CA LYS A 268 17.34 11.93 22.96
C LYS A 268 16.74 10.95 23.97
N ILE A 269 15.70 10.21 23.59
CA ILE A 269 15.09 9.17 24.44
C ILE A 269 16.07 8.01 24.65
N VAL A 270 16.73 7.55 23.58
CA VAL A 270 17.75 6.48 23.64
C VAL A 270 18.90 6.86 24.58
N ASN A 271 19.43 8.08 24.44
CA ASN A 271 20.50 8.61 25.29
C ASN A 271 20.08 8.73 26.76
N LYS A 272 18.84 9.15 27.04
CA LYS A 272 18.31 9.23 28.42
C LYS A 272 18.34 7.88 29.14
N HIS A 273 18.25 6.78 28.39
CA HIS A 273 18.31 5.42 28.91
C HIS A 273 19.71 4.78 28.84
N ASN A 274 20.74 5.53 28.45
CA ASN A 274 22.12 5.05 28.28
C ASN A 274 22.21 3.82 27.36
N ILE A 275 21.40 3.78 26.30
CA ILE A 275 21.38 2.70 25.32
C ILE A 275 22.32 3.06 24.17
N SER A 276 23.27 2.18 23.84
CA SER A 276 24.13 2.34 22.66
C SER A 276 23.28 2.35 21.38
N TYR A 277 23.63 3.20 20.41
CA TYR A 277 22.90 3.26 19.16
C TYR A 277 23.76 3.52 17.94
N GLN A 278 23.22 3.16 16.77
CA GLN A 278 23.78 3.44 15.46
C GLN A 278 22.71 4.05 14.56
N GLU A 279 23.04 5.14 13.88
CA GLU A 279 22.26 5.68 12.76
C GLU A 279 22.77 5.06 11.45
N ILE A 280 21.88 4.52 10.64
CA ILE A 280 22.24 3.84 9.38
C ILE A 280 22.87 4.81 8.37
N SER A 281 22.46 6.08 8.37
CA SER A 281 23.04 7.07 7.46
C SER A 281 24.54 7.28 7.63
N LYS A 282 25.07 7.02 8.84
CA LYS A 282 26.49 7.17 9.20
C LYS A 282 27.32 5.93 8.86
N ASN A 283 26.73 4.75 8.96
CA ASN A 283 27.37 3.49 8.60
C ASN A 283 26.32 2.44 8.21
N TYR A 284 26.41 1.94 6.98
CA TYR A 284 25.52 0.90 6.45
C TYR A 284 25.88 -0.52 6.92
N VAL A 285 27.03 -0.70 7.59
CA VAL A 285 27.41 -1.97 8.21
C VAL A 285 27.01 -1.93 9.68
N VAL A 286 26.10 -2.82 10.07
CA VAL A 286 25.72 -3.04 11.47
C VAL A 286 26.54 -4.21 11.98
N GLY A 287 27.50 -3.92 12.87
CA GLY A 287 28.30 -4.95 13.53
C GLY A 287 27.51 -5.65 14.65
N ASP A 288 28.24 -6.18 15.63
CA ASP A 288 27.63 -6.85 16.77
C ASP A 288 27.20 -5.82 17.85
N LEU A 289 26.23 -4.96 17.54
CA LEU A 289 25.73 -3.92 18.44
C LEU A 289 24.78 -4.51 19.51
N ASP A 290 25.03 -4.21 20.79
CA ASP A 290 24.07 -4.41 21.89
C ASP A 290 23.32 -3.10 22.16
N GLY A 291 22.18 -2.90 21.48
CA GLY A 291 21.51 -1.61 21.50
C GLY A 291 20.51 -1.41 20.35
N VAL A 292 20.39 -0.16 19.91
CA VAL A 292 19.36 0.29 18.95
C VAL A 292 19.99 0.73 17.63
N VAL A 293 19.45 0.24 16.52
CA VAL A 293 19.81 0.70 15.17
C VAL A 293 18.66 1.55 14.62
N ILE A 294 18.91 2.79 14.23
CA ILE A 294 17.89 3.71 13.73
C ILE A 294 18.04 3.85 12.21
N LEU A 295 16.98 3.50 11.48
CA LEU A 295 16.86 3.71 10.03
C LEU A 295 16.40 5.14 9.75
N ASP A 296 17.35 6.05 9.69
CA ASP A 296 17.16 7.49 9.49
C ASP A 296 17.13 7.91 8.00
N LYS A 297 16.90 6.94 7.09
CA LYS A 297 16.74 7.14 5.65
C LYS A 297 15.53 6.36 5.11
N TYR A 298 14.82 6.94 4.13
CA TYR A 298 13.72 6.26 3.46
C TYR A 298 14.23 5.15 2.53
N GLY A 299 13.40 4.12 2.32
CA GLY A 299 13.64 3.08 1.31
C GLY A 299 14.58 1.95 1.72
N LEU A 300 15.01 1.89 2.99
CA LEU A 300 15.95 0.86 3.47
C LEU A 300 15.29 -0.24 4.34
N ALA A 301 13.95 -0.24 4.45
CA ALA A 301 13.24 -1.19 5.31
C ALA A 301 13.38 -2.65 4.80
N ASP A 302 13.34 -2.84 3.49
CA ASP A 302 13.45 -4.14 2.82
C ASP A 302 14.79 -4.84 3.15
N ASP A 303 15.89 -4.06 3.23
CA ASP A 303 17.22 -4.57 3.60
C ASP A 303 17.24 -5.19 5.01
N ILE A 304 16.44 -4.64 5.92
CA ILE A 304 16.30 -5.14 7.29
C ILE A 304 15.46 -6.42 7.29
N PHE A 305 14.34 -6.43 6.58
CA PHE A 305 13.45 -7.59 6.55
C PHE A 305 14.11 -8.81 5.88
N ASN A 306 15.04 -8.59 4.96
CA ASN A 306 15.87 -9.65 4.37
C ASN A 306 16.79 -10.35 5.39
N GLN A 307 17.12 -9.70 6.50
CA GLN A 307 18.15 -10.15 7.46
C GLN A 307 17.60 -10.36 8.88
N ILE A 308 16.32 -10.02 9.11
CA ILE A 308 15.65 -10.12 10.41
C ILE A 308 14.25 -10.73 10.23
N ASN A 309 13.92 -11.66 11.11
CA ASN A 309 12.71 -12.49 10.97
C ASN A 309 11.58 -12.10 11.92
N ILE A 310 11.74 -11.08 12.78
CA ILE A 310 10.71 -10.65 13.73
C ILE A 310 10.50 -9.15 13.57
N VAL A 311 9.27 -8.75 13.24
CA VAL A 311 8.91 -7.34 12.99
C VAL A 311 7.66 -6.98 13.79
N PHE A 312 7.76 -5.94 14.60
CA PHE A 312 6.63 -5.28 15.22
C PHE A 312 6.14 -4.13 14.34
N MET A 313 4.84 -4.05 14.10
CA MET A 313 4.20 -2.99 13.31
C MET A 313 3.81 -1.82 14.21
N GLY A 314 4.41 -0.66 14.03
CA GLY A 314 4.11 0.56 14.78
C GLY A 314 2.75 1.18 14.46
N GLY A 315 2.40 2.23 15.21
CA GLY A 315 1.08 2.88 15.19
C GLY A 315 -0.05 1.98 15.70
N SER A 316 0.28 0.91 16.42
CA SER A 316 -0.64 -0.18 16.77
C SER A 316 -0.77 -0.38 18.28
N LEU A 317 0.18 0.11 19.09
CA LEU A 317 0.07 0.24 20.55
C LEU A 317 -0.48 1.61 20.99
N ILE A 318 -0.79 2.46 20.01
CA ILE A 318 -1.47 3.74 20.17
C ILE A 318 -2.61 3.81 19.16
N ASP A 319 -3.66 4.57 19.47
CA ASP A 319 -4.83 4.73 18.60
C ASP A 319 -4.48 5.55 17.34
N ARG A 320 -3.82 4.89 16.39
CA ARG A 320 -3.42 5.42 15.07
C ARG A 320 -3.85 4.52 13.92
N GLY A 321 -4.48 3.39 14.22
CA GLY A 321 -5.04 2.45 13.25
C GLY A 321 -4.03 1.52 12.57
N GLY A 322 -2.79 1.43 13.07
CA GLY A 322 -1.79 0.48 12.61
C GLY A 322 -1.15 0.81 11.26
N GLN A 323 -0.29 -0.09 10.80
CA GLN A 323 0.45 0.02 9.54
C GLN A 323 0.35 -1.28 8.73
N ASN A 324 0.71 -1.22 7.44
CA ASN A 324 0.60 -2.33 6.50
C ASN A 324 1.61 -3.46 6.84
N PRO A 325 1.16 -4.65 7.29
CA PRO A 325 2.06 -5.74 7.65
C PRO A 325 2.60 -6.53 6.44
N ILE A 326 2.12 -6.25 5.22
CA ILE A 326 2.43 -7.04 4.03
C ILE A 326 3.91 -6.91 3.62
N GLU A 327 4.51 -5.72 3.79
CA GLU A 327 5.91 -5.48 3.42
C GLU A 327 6.86 -6.48 4.11
N PRO A 328 6.91 -6.57 5.45
CA PRO A 328 7.75 -7.56 6.13
C PRO A 328 7.30 -9.01 5.91
N LEU A 329 6.01 -9.28 5.67
CA LEU A 329 5.54 -10.64 5.36
C LEU A 329 6.12 -11.20 4.05
N ARG A 330 6.39 -10.35 3.05
CA ARG A 330 7.05 -10.77 1.80
C ARG A 330 8.46 -11.34 2.01
N TYR A 331 9.08 -10.98 3.14
CA TYR A 331 10.37 -11.46 3.60
C TYR A 331 10.27 -12.59 4.63
N ASN A 332 9.06 -13.08 4.90
CA ASN A 332 8.75 -14.14 5.85
C ASN A 332 9.03 -13.75 7.31
N CYS A 333 8.95 -12.46 7.63
CA CYS A 333 9.01 -12.03 9.02
C CYS A 333 7.77 -12.51 9.79
N LYS A 334 7.97 -12.99 11.02
CA LYS A 334 6.92 -13.12 12.04
C LYS A 334 6.48 -11.71 12.45
N ILE A 335 5.19 -11.46 12.36
CA ILE A 335 4.64 -10.12 12.61
C ILE A 335 3.99 -10.05 13.98
N LEU A 336 4.40 -9.04 14.76
CA LEU A 336 3.72 -8.58 15.96
C LEU A 336 3.03 -7.26 15.67
N SER A 337 1.84 -7.04 16.20
CA SER A 337 1.15 -5.75 16.09
C SER A 337 0.29 -5.53 17.32
N GLY A 338 0.15 -4.27 17.75
CA GLY A 338 -0.81 -3.92 18.79
C GLY A 338 -2.26 -3.98 18.28
N LYS A 339 -3.22 -3.83 19.19
CA LYS A 339 -4.66 -3.96 18.89
C LYS A 339 -5.24 -2.89 17.95
N PHE A 340 -4.60 -1.73 17.81
CA PHE A 340 -5.13 -0.63 17.00
C PHE A 340 -4.78 -0.82 15.52
N ILE A 341 -5.68 -1.47 14.77
CA ILE A 341 -5.46 -1.90 13.36
C ILE A 341 -6.52 -1.38 12.38
N ASP A 342 -7.31 -0.37 12.76
CA ASP A 342 -8.48 0.10 12.01
C ASP A 342 -8.21 0.50 10.55
N ASN A 343 -6.99 0.95 10.23
CA ASN A 343 -6.63 1.33 8.86
C ASN A 343 -6.36 0.12 7.96
N PHE A 344 -6.25 -1.08 8.53
CA PHE A 344 -5.86 -2.30 7.81
C PHE A 344 -6.68 -3.51 8.27
N THR A 345 -7.88 -3.30 8.84
CA THR A 345 -8.72 -4.36 9.46
C THR A 345 -8.85 -5.62 8.60
N GLU A 346 -9.17 -5.47 7.30
CA GLU A 346 -9.34 -6.64 6.41
C GLU A 346 -8.02 -7.41 6.21
N ILE A 347 -6.92 -6.69 6.03
CA ILE A 347 -5.59 -7.31 5.90
C ILE A 347 -5.21 -8.04 7.17
N TYR A 348 -5.40 -7.43 8.33
CA TYR A 348 -5.08 -8.08 9.60
C TYR A 348 -5.99 -9.27 9.87
N GLN A 349 -7.28 -9.20 9.54
CA GLN A 349 -8.20 -10.33 9.69
C GLN A 349 -7.71 -11.54 8.88
N ASP A 350 -7.42 -11.35 7.59
CA ASP A 350 -6.90 -12.41 6.72
C ASP A 350 -5.61 -13.05 7.28
N LEU A 351 -4.75 -12.24 7.90
CA LEU A 351 -3.46 -12.68 8.44
C LEU A 351 -3.58 -13.33 9.82
N ILE A 352 -4.49 -12.87 10.67
CA ILE A 352 -4.79 -13.49 11.97
C ILE A 352 -5.36 -14.88 11.74
N ASP A 353 -6.32 -15.02 10.82
CA ASP A 353 -6.95 -16.31 10.49
C ASP A 353 -5.92 -17.33 9.97
N LYS A 354 -4.86 -16.83 9.32
CA LYS A 354 -3.73 -17.63 8.82
C LYS A 354 -2.57 -17.77 9.81
N LYS A 355 -2.70 -17.23 11.02
CA LYS A 355 -1.65 -17.22 12.06
C LYS A 355 -0.33 -16.58 11.60
N LEU A 356 -0.40 -15.61 10.68
CA LEU A 356 0.74 -14.86 10.14
C LEU A 356 1.04 -13.58 10.92
N VAL A 357 0.11 -13.12 11.76
CA VAL A 357 0.27 -11.97 12.67
C VAL A 357 -0.19 -12.37 14.06
N THR A 358 0.57 -11.97 15.08
CA THR A 358 0.16 -12.04 16.49
C THR A 358 -0.19 -10.65 16.99
N ILE A 359 -1.41 -10.50 17.52
CA ILE A 359 -1.85 -9.24 18.15
C ILE A 359 -1.42 -9.24 19.62
N VAL A 360 -0.84 -8.14 20.07
CA VAL A 360 -0.46 -7.89 21.47
C VAL A 360 -1.28 -6.74 22.06
N GLN A 361 -1.71 -6.87 23.30
CA GLN A 361 -2.57 -5.88 23.96
C GLN A 361 -1.76 -4.75 24.61
N ASN A 362 -0.53 -5.04 25.04
CA ASN A 362 0.32 -4.12 25.78
C ASN A 362 1.82 -4.44 25.61
N ASN A 363 2.67 -3.68 26.30
CA ASN A 363 4.11 -3.82 26.21
C ASN A 363 4.62 -5.13 26.83
N ASP A 364 3.97 -5.64 27.87
CA ASP A 364 4.40 -6.85 28.57
C ASP A 364 4.16 -8.08 27.68
N GLU A 365 3.01 -8.11 27.00
CA GLU A 365 2.71 -9.15 26.00
C GLU A 365 3.65 -9.06 24.80
N LEU A 366 4.02 -7.85 24.35
CA LEU A 366 5.05 -7.66 23.33
C LEU A 366 6.38 -8.31 23.75
N VAL A 367 6.86 -8.00 24.96
CA VAL A 367 8.10 -8.58 25.50
C VAL A 367 7.99 -10.10 25.60
N SER A 368 6.90 -10.61 26.14
CA SER A 368 6.64 -12.05 26.27
C SER A 368 6.70 -12.77 24.91
N LYS A 369 6.03 -12.22 23.89
CA LYS A 369 6.03 -12.78 22.53
C LYS A 369 7.38 -12.67 21.83
N LEU A 370 8.13 -11.60 22.06
CA LEU A 370 9.50 -11.49 21.57
C LEU A 370 10.40 -12.57 22.19
N ILE A 371 10.29 -12.81 23.49
CA ILE A 371 11.03 -13.89 24.18
C ILE A 371 10.65 -15.25 23.61
N GLU A 372 9.35 -15.52 23.43
CA GLU A 372 8.85 -16.75 22.80
C GLU A 372 9.49 -16.96 21.41
N PHE A 373 9.48 -15.94 20.56
CA PHE A 373 10.03 -16.01 19.21
C PHE A 373 11.55 -16.13 19.18
N PHE A 374 12.28 -15.55 20.14
CA PHE A 374 13.73 -15.74 20.28
C PHE A 374 14.10 -17.14 20.80
N ASN A 375 13.24 -17.76 21.61
CA ASN A 375 13.48 -19.06 22.23
C ASN A 375 13.08 -20.24 21.35
N GLN A 376 12.12 -20.04 20.43
CA GLN A 376 11.89 -20.94 19.31
C GLN A 376 13.17 -20.96 18.47
N ARG A 377 14.11 -21.87 18.80
CA ARG A 377 15.34 -22.09 18.03
C ARG A 377 14.93 -22.14 16.57
N PHE A 378 15.52 -21.26 15.76
CA PHE A 378 15.34 -21.27 14.32
C PHE A 378 15.86 -22.60 13.80
N ILE A 379 14.99 -23.62 13.79
CA ILE A 379 15.13 -24.66 12.79
C ILE A 379 14.85 -23.90 11.50
N THR A 380 15.88 -23.79 10.67
CA THR A 380 15.83 -23.23 9.33
C THR A 380 14.79 -23.91 8.42
N THR A 381 14.03 -24.86 8.95
CA THR A 381 12.92 -25.59 8.34
C THR A 381 11.53 -25.10 8.73
N ASP A 382 11.34 -24.15 9.68
CA ASP A 382 10.00 -23.60 9.96
C ASP A 382 9.61 -22.55 8.89
N ASN A 383 9.62 -23.03 7.64
CA ASN A 383 9.17 -22.34 6.44
C ASN A 383 7.64 -22.15 6.44
N GLN A 384 6.92 -22.48 7.52
CA GLN A 384 5.46 -22.40 7.54
C GLN A 384 4.93 -21.01 7.17
N PRO A 385 5.40 -19.88 7.74
CA PRO A 385 4.92 -18.55 7.31
C PRO A 385 5.23 -18.27 5.84
N LYS A 386 6.40 -18.72 5.36
CA LYS A 386 6.85 -18.56 3.96
C LYS A 386 6.01 -19.36 2.98
N ILE A 387 5.74 -20.62 3.28
CA ILE A 387 4.96 -21.54 2.46
C ILE A 387 3.50 -21.08 2.44
N VAL A 388 2.94 -20.77 3.61
CA VAL A 388 1.55 -20.29 3.75
C VAL A 388 1.37 -18.97 3.01
N PHE A 389 2.26 -17.99 3.22
CA PHE A 389 2.14 -16.69 2.54
C PHE A 389 2.36 -16.80 1.03
N LYS A 390 3.33 -17.61 0.57
CA LYS A 390 3.56 -17.82 -0.87
C LYS A 390 2.37 -18.51 -1.53
N SER A 391 1.90 -19.63 -0.97
CA SER A 391 0.72 -20.34 -1.49
C SER A 391 -0.49 -19.42 -1.55
N PHE A 392 -0.71 -18.61 -0.51
CA PHE A 392 -1.80 -17.65 -0.45
C PHE A 392 -1.67 -16.53 -1.49
N SER A 393 -0.45 -16.02 -1.70
CA SER A 393 -0.14 -15.04 -2.75
C SER A 393 -0.42 -15.60 -4.15
N ASP A 394 0.08 -16.80 -4.44
CA ASP A 394 -0.03 -17.44 -5.75
C ASP A 394 -1.50 -17.75 -6.08
N GLU A 395 -2.27 -18.24 -5.10
CA GLU A 395 -3.72 -18.48 -5.25
C GLU A 395 -4.50 -17.21 -5.61
N ILE A 396 -4.22 -16.09 -4.91
CA ILE A 396 -4.88 -14.80 -5.20
C ILE A 396 -4.51 -14.33 -6.61
N PHE A 397 -3.25 -14.47 -7.01
CA PHE A 397 -2.81 -14.09 -8.34
C PHE A 397 -3.55 -14.89 -9.42
N ASP A 398 -3.57 -16.22 -9.31
CA ASP A 398 -4.23 -17.09 -10.29
C ASP A 398 -5.73 -16.82 -10.38
N LYS A 399 -6.41 -16.67 -9.24
CA LYS A 399 -7.84 -16.28 -9.20
C LYS A 399 -8.07 -14.93 -9.88
N THR A 400 -7.19 -13.97 -9.65
CA THR A 400 -7.28 -12.62 -10.24
C THR A 400 -7.09 -12.65 -11.75
N ILE A 401 -6.05 -13.33 -12.25
CA ILE A 401 -5.80 -13.47 -13.68
C ILE A 401 -6.92 -14.24 -14.36
N LYS A 402 -7.36 -15.37 -13.81
CA LYS A 402 -8.49 -16.15 -14.33
C LYS A 402 -9.75 -15.31 -14.42
N PHE A 403 -10.02 -14.49 -13.39
CA PHE A 403 -11.18 -13.60 -13.39
C PHE A 403 -11.08 -12.52 -14.48
N LEU A 404 -9.95 -11.80 -14.55
CA LEU A 404 -9.76 -10.69 -15.49
C LEU A 404 -9.76 -11.17 -16.95
N ASN A 405 -9.25 -12.38 -17.23
CA ASN A 405 -9.27 -12.97 -18.57
C ASN A 405 -10.70 -13.17 -19.12
N ASN A 406 -11.73 -13.25 -18.28
CA ASN A 406 -13.13 -13.32 -18.75
C ASN A 406 -13.67 -11.98 -19.25
N TYR A 407 -12.92 -10.89 -19.06
CA TYR A 407 -13.30 -9.53 -19.45
C TYR A 407 -12.32 -8.93 -20.47
N ILE A 408 -11.08 -9.40 -20.47
CA ILE A 408 -10.03 -9.07 -21.43
C ILE A 408 -10.13 -10.07 -22.57
N HIS A 409 -11.07 -9.82 -23.49
CA HIS A 409 -11.16 -10.51 -24.79
C HIS A 409 -10.64 -9.61 -25.90
#